data_AF-A0A9W7GMV5-F1
#
_entry.id   AF-A0A9W7GMV5-F1
#
_cell.length_a   1.000
_cell.length_b   1.000
_cell.length_c   1.000
_cell.angle_alpha   90.00
_cell.angle_beta   90.00
_cell.angle_gamma   90.00
#
_symmetry.space_group_name_H-M   'P 1'
#
loop_
_entity.id
_entity.type
_entity.pdbx_description
1 polymer ?
#
loop_
_entity_poly.entity_id
_entity_poly.type
_entity_poly.pdbx_seq_one_letter_code
_entity_poly.pdbx_strand_id
1 'polypeptide(L)'
;MFSTRLSSTFLISRPQYHKLPFRSDSLTSNFSTFVPSSSYPALVALLRSLDANITVCESSTGGLIQSSILATPGASRVYKGGNVVYTSDVGETLGVGKQLDLPEKDYSTADSYLRSKRAWSLSTSQSMRANLNTSYCLVESGCTGPTFTPSDLSSGFTVLSLADESGVIGEEVVNSDGNDRVENMQLYARRAGEFAVRVLSERQKSTNVGSPGGVTRSFSTTTSARRLSNASAFLDRCSHLRGKTDDILMSPTTRFIVTGDGGGCMMTKTDSGGLEISLSSATQLKDLGLPTPSPSEATFLGNVEETPIFAISAPPSGPPLEGGEEMRNIRTSLPFLSPLAASLAKTANGIMHFRNSTKFCSKCGSPTTMTQSGHCASCTSCSNLTFPRNDPAMISLVTNPSRSAVLLAHSPRHPKGLYSCLAGFVEVGEGFEDAVFREVWEEVGVKVKEVEYVSSQGWPFPQSFMGGFIAVADEGPVVPQEDEILDARWFPREEVALAASRMSSLSKGDNEKMGGGEGTLSIPPKHTIARELIDKWLLGP
;
A
#
# COMPACT_ATOMS: atom_id res chain seq x y z
N MET A 1 -13.10 -48.28 46.74
CA MET A 1 -11.73 -48.60 47.22
C MET A 1 -10.81 -48.44 46.02
N PHE A 2 -9.83 -47.56 45.92
CA PHE A 2 -9.11 -46.72 46.87
C PHE A 2 -8.89 -45.31 46.27
N SER A 3 -8.85 -44.33 47.18
CA SER A 3 -8.53 -42.93 47.00
C SER A 3 -7.02 -42.72 47.05
N THR A 4 -6.48 -41.84 46.22
CA THR A 4 -5.38 -40.94 46.64
C THR A 4 -5.41 -39.65 45.82
N ARG A 5 -5.55 -38.54 46.55
CA ARG A 5 -5.44 -37.15 46.10
C ARG A 5 -3.98 -36.81 45.81
N LEU A 6 -3.73 -35.99 44.78
CA LEU A 6 -2.59 -35.08 44.77
C LEU A 6 -3.08 -33.68 44.40
N SER A 7 -2.74 -32.74 45.28
CA SER A 7 -3.01 -31.31 45.21
C SER A 7 -1.75 -30.57 44.73
N SER A 8 -1.91 -29.28 44.51
CA SER A 8 -0.91 -28.20 44.39
C SER A 8 -0.18 -28.02 43.05
N THR A 9 -0.78 -27.15 42.23
CA THR A 9 -0.22 -25.86 41.79
C THR A 9 1.30 -25.76 41.60
N PHE A 10 1.77 -25.96 40.36
CA PHE A 10 3.06 -25.43 39.91
C PHE A 10 2.86 -24.00 39.39
N LEU A 11 3.09 -23.02 40.27
CA LEU A 11 3.37 -21.64 39.89
C LEU A 11 4.81 -21.56 39.38
N ILE A 12 4.99 -21.40 38.06
CA ILE A 12 6.30 -21.06 37.50
C ILE A 12 6.56 -19.57 37.81
N SER A 13 7.50 -19.33 38.73
CA SER A 13 7.98 -17.99 39.10
C SER A 13 8.66 -17.31 37.93
N ARG A 14 8.26 -16.07 37.60
CA ARG A 14 9.00 -15.18 36.67
C ARG A 14 10.42 -14.95 37.21
N PRO A 15 11.47 -14.89 36.35
CA PRO A 15 12.80 -14.52 36.81
C PRO A 15 12.79 -13.08 37.31
N GLN A 16 13.27 -12.86 38.54
CA GLN A 16 13.59 -11.53 39.04
C GLN A 16 14.84 -11.03 38.30
N TYR A 17 14.70 -9.97 37.51
CA TYR A 17 15.85 -9.24 36.98
C TYR A 17 16.55 -8.51 38.15
N HIS A 18 17.77 -8.92 38.49
CA HIS A 18 18.64 -8.11 39.33
C HIS A 18 19.01 -6.83 38.56
N LYS A 19 18.55 -5.68 39.05
CA LYS A 19 19.09 -4.37 38.63
C LYS A 19 20.55 -4.30 39.07
N LEU A 20 21.48 -4.42 38.12
CA LEU A 20 22.86 -4.01 38.35
C LEU A 20 22.86 -2.49 38.62
N PRO A 21 23.53 -2.01 39.67
CA PRO A 21 23.64 -0.58 39.92
C PRO A 21 24.48 0.06 38.81
N PHE A 22 23.92 1.06 38.13
CA PHE A 22 24.62 1.87 37.15
C PHE A 22 25.70 2.68 37.89
N ARG A 23 26.97 2.30 37.76
CA ARG A 23 28.09 3.11 38.25
C ARG A 23 28.24 4.33 37.33
N SER A 24 27.95 5.51 37.86
CA SER A 24 27.98 6.79 37.18
C SER A 24 29.35 7.48 37.22
N ASP A 25 30.46 6.72 37.18
CA ASP A 25 31.79 7.31 37.28
C ASP A 25 32.65 7.02 36.03
N SER A 26 32.98 8.11 35.34
CA SER A 26 34.10 8.32 34.39
C SER A 26 34.15 7.50 33.09
N LEU A 27 33.25 7.82 32.15
CA LEU A 27 33.51 7.67 30.69
C LEU A 27 33.28 9.00 29.95
N THR A 28 33.62 10.12 30.59
CA THR A 28 33.47 11.47 30.02
C THR A 28 34.77 12.03 29.43
N SER A 29 35.72 11.19 29.05
CA SER A 29 36.92 11.64 28.33
C SER A 29 36.89 11.13 26.89
N ASN A 30 36.61 12.06 25.96
CA ASN A 30 36.90 12.01 24.53
C ASN A 30 36.02 11.13 23.61
N PHE A 31 34.71 11.07 23.82
CA PHE A 31 33.82 10.85 22.67
C PHE A 31 33.53 12.20 22.01
N SER A 32 34.19 12.46 20.88
CA SER A 32 33.74 13.49 19.93
C SER A 32 32.30 13.14 19.57
N THR A 33 31.34 13.89 20.12
CA THR A 33 29.92 13.66 19.86
C THR A 33 29.67 14.06 18.42
N PHE A 34 29.41 13.09 17.56
CA PHE A 34 28.87 13.39 16.23
C PHE A 34 27.50 14.04 16.43
N VAL A 35 27.43 15.35 16.21
CA VAL A 35 26.17 16.10 16.20
C VAL A 35 25.70 16.13 14.74
N PRO A 36 24.54 15.52 14.42
CA PRO A 36 23.96 15.63 13.09
C PRO A 36 23.84 17.11 12.70
N SER A 37 24.26 17.46 11.49
CA SER A 37 24.19 18.83 11.01
C SER A 37 22.75 19.34 10.99
N SER A 38 22.58 20.67 11.12
CA SER A 38 21.26 21.33 11.05
C SER A 38 20.51 21.09 9.72
N SER A 39 21.19 20.57 8.70
CA SER A 39 20.61 20.22 7.40
C SER A 39 19.68 19.00 7.43
N TYR A 40 19.85 18.03 8.33
CA TYR A 40 18.98 16.84 8.35
C TYR A 40 17.55 17.10 8.82
N PRO A 41 17.30 17.91 9.87
CA PRO A 41 15.97 18.44 10.17
C PRO A 41 15.32 19.15 8.98
N ALA A 42 16.07 19.97 8.25
CA ALA A 42 15.58 20.66 7.06
C ALA A 42 15.26 19.67 5.92
N LEU A 43 16.10 18.66 5.70
CA LEU A 43 15.88 17.61 4.71
C LEU A 43 14.61 16.82 5.00
N VAL A 44 14.42 16.37 6.25
CA VAL A 44 13.20 15.65 6.66
C VAL A 44 11.97 16.53 6.52
N ALA A 45 12.05 17.81 6.93
CA ALA A 45 10.95 18.75 6.75
C ALA A 45 10.59 18.97 5.27
N LEU A 46 11.60 19.11 4.40
CA LEU A 46 11.43 19.28 2.95
C LEU A 46 10.84 18.03 2.30
N LEU A 47 11.35 16.84 2.61
CA LEU A 47 10.78 15.59 2.09
C LEU A 47 9.33 15.41 2.53
N ARG A 48 8.98 15.78 3.78
CA ARG A 48 7.61 15.77 4.27
C ARG A 48 6.71 16.75 3.52
N SER A 49 7.18 17.97 3.24
CA SER A 49 6.39 18.95 2.51
C SER A 49 6.17 18.57 1.05
N LEU A 50 7.08 17.77 0.48
CA LEU A 50 6.98 17.19 -0.87
C LEU A 50 6.17 15.88 -0.93
N ASP A 51 5.69 15.36 0.22
CA ASP A 51 5.16 14.00 0.36
C ASP A 51 6.07 12.92 -0.28
N ALA A 52 7.37 13.16 -0.19
CA ALA A 52 8.40 12.37 -0.84
C ALA A 52 9.13 11.47 0.16
N ASN A 53 9.68 10.37 -0.34
CA ASN A 53 10.49 9.47 0.45
C ASN A 53 11.90 9.29 -0.13
N ILE A 54 12.85 8.94 0.72
CA ILE A 54 14.27 8.83 0.37
C ILE A 54 14.85 7.49 0.82
N THR A 55 15.72 6.93 -0.01
CA THR A 55 16.66 5.85 0.35
C THR A 55 18.09 6.37 0.30
N VAL A 56 18.98 5.77 1.08
CA VAL A 56 20.40 6.15 1.14
C VAL A 56 21.30 4.95 0.89
N CYS A 57 22.26 5.07 -0.01
CA CYS A 57 23.37 4.14 -0.11
C CYS A 57 24.66 4.85 0.25
N GLU A 58 25.36 4.40 1.27
CA GLU A 58 26.62 5.01 1.66
C GLU A 58 27.73 3.98 1.76
N SER A 59 28.97 4.45 1.62
CA SER A 59 30.14 3.57 1.62
C SER A 59 31.17 4.09 2.61
N SER A 60 31.78 5.24 2.33
CA SER A 60 32.91 5.73 3.10
C SER A 60 32.49 6.37 4.43
N THR A 61 31.25 6.89 4.50
CA THR A 61 30.63 7.48 5.70
C THR A 61 30.04 6.45 6.67
N GLY A 62 29.94 5.18 6.26
CA GLY A 62 29.76 4.04 7.18
C GLY A 62 28.48 4.04 8.03
N GLY A 63 27.41 4.71 7.61
CA GLY A 63 26.14 4.76 8.36
C GLY A 63 25.78 6.15 8.88
N LEU A 64 26.68 7.13 8.79
CA LEU A 64 26.48 8.45 9.38
C LEU A 64 25.37 9.24 8.72
N ILE A 65 25.16 9.09 7.40
CA ILE A 65 24.07 9.77 6.69
C ILE A 65 22.74 9.16 7.11
N GLN A 66 22.64 7.83 7.09
CA GLN A 66 21.43 7.11 7.46
C GLN A 66 21.03 7.38 8.92
N SER A 67 21.98 7.27 9.85
CA SER A 67 21.74 7.54 11.26
C SER A 67 21.34 8.99 11.54
N SER A 68 21.90 9.96 10.82
CA SER A 68 21.52 11.37 10.94
C SER A 68 20.06 11.64 10.51
N ILE A 69 19.62 11.01 9.41
CA ILE A 69 18.22 11.07 8.98
C ILE A 69 17.35 10.40 10.03
N LEU A 70 17.67 9.17 10.43
CA LEU A 70 16.88 8.38 11.39
C LEU A 70 16.76 9.02 12.78
N ALA A 71 17.79 9.75 13.22
CA ALA A 71 17.78 10.49 14.49
C ALA A 71 16.87 11.73 14.45
N THR A 72 16.40 12.16 13.27
CA THR A 72 15.56 13.35 13.10
C THR A 72 14.08 13.03 13.31
N PRO A 73 13.34 13.77 14.17
CA PRO A 73 11.91 13.55 14.37
C PRO A 73 11.08 13.61 13.07
N GLY A 74 10.24 12.59 12.85
CA GLY A 74 9.43 12.47 11.64
C GLY A 74 10.10 11.72 10.49
N ALA A 75 11.34 11.25 10.66
CA ALA A 75 12.04 10.46 9.66
C ALA A 75 11.29 9.18 9.26
N SER A 76 10.52 8.56 10.16
CA SER A 76 9.71 7.36 9.86
C SER A 76 8.67 7.54 8.75
N ARG A 77 8.31 8.80 8.41
CA ARG A 77 7.40 9.10 7.30
C ARG A 77 8.11 9.21 5.95
N VAL A 78 9.39 9.56 5.93
CA VAL A 78 10.13 9.90 4.70
C VAL A 78 11.27 8.96 4.39
N TYR A 79 11.87 8.31 5.38
CA TYR A 79 13.00 7.42 5.19
C TYR A 79 12.52 5.98 4.98
N LYS A 80 12.88 5.37 3.86
CA LYS A 80 12.43 4.02 3.48
C LYS A 80 13.40 2.89 3.84
N GLY A 81 14.67 3.23 4.00
CA GLY A 81 15.75 2.26 4.20
C GLY A 81 17.00 2.69 3.46
N GLY A 82 18.02 1.84 3.49
CA GLY A 82 19.30 2.12 2.88
C GLY A 82 20.30 0.99 3.10
N ASN A 83 21.47 1.11 2.48
CA ASN A 83 22.55 0.15 2.59
C ASN A 83 23.86 0.86 2.95
N VAL A 84 24.67 0.22 3.80
CA VAL A 84 26.08 0.55 3.94
C VAL A 84 26.87 -0.47 3.12
N VAL A 85 27.35 -0.06 1.94
CA VAL A 85 28.06 -0.94 1.00
C VAL A 85 29.55 -0.61 1.03
N TYR A 86 30.26 -1.30 1.91
CA TYR A 86 31.68 -1.04 2.14
C TYR A 86 32.60 -1.74 1.12
N THR A 87 32.20 -2.94 0.66
CA THR A 87 32.96 -3.75 -0.28
C THR A 87 32.10 -4.11 -1.50
N SER A 88 32.75 -4.28 -2.66
CA SER A 88 32.01 -4.45 -3.92
C SER A 88 31.32 -5.80 -4.08
N ASP A 89 31.88 -6.85 -3.48
CA ASP A 89 31.30 -8.20 -3.44
C ASP A 89 29.96 -8.23 -2.67
N VAL A 90 29.88 -7.48 -1.58
CA VAL A 90 28.64 -7.27 -0.83
C VAL A 90 27.64 -6.44 -1.64
N GLY A 91 28.12 -5.44 -2.38
CA GLY A 91 27.30 -4.66 -3.30
C GLY A 91 26.56 -5.53 -4.32
N GLU A 92 27.27 -6.45 -4.97
CA GLU A 92 26.69 -7.38 -5.95
C GLU A 92 25.63 -8.30 -5.33
N THR A 93 25.86 -8.77 -4.10
CA THR A 93 24.93 -9.63 -3.35
C THR A 93 23.66 -8.87 -2.95
N LEU A 94 23.80 -7.60 -2.56
CA LEU A 94 22.67 -6.74 -2.17
C LEU A 94 21.95 -6.11 -3.37
N GLY A 95 22.31 -6.47 -4.61
CA GLY A 95 21.70 -5.93 -5.82
C GLY A 95 22.07 -4.46 -6.09
N VAL A 96 23.15 -3.97 -5.49
CA VAL A 96 23.65 -2.60 -5.64
C VAL A 96 24.69 -2.57 -6.79
N GLY A 97 24.39 -1.83 -7.86
CA GLY A 97 25.30 -1.66 -9.01
C GLY A 97 25.26 -2.77 -10.08
N LYS A 98 24.40 -3.79 -9.94
CA LYS A 98 24.32 -4.96 -10.84
C LYS A 98 23.62 -4.71 -12.20
N GLN A 99 22.93 -3.57 -12.35
CA GLN A 99 22.06 -3.30 -13.50
C GLN A 99 22.70 -2.46 -14.61
N LEU A 100 23.99 -2.12 -14.53
CA LEU A 100 24.62 -1.15 -15.42
C LEU A 100 25.99 -1.62 -15.91
N ASP A 101 26.28 -1.42 -17.21
CA ASP A 101 27.60 -1.55 -17.83
C ASP A 101 28.53 -0.48 -17.24
N LEU A 102 29.01 -0.74 -16.04
CA LEU A 102 29.98 0.13 -15.38
C LEU A 102 31.34 -0.04 -16.05
N PRO A 103 32.09 1.06 -16.27
CA PRO A 103 33.47 0.95 -16.73
C PRO A 103 34.28 0.11 -15.75
N GLU A 104 35.24 -0.64 -16.29
CA GLU A 104 36.13 -1.50 -15.51
C GLU A 104 36.79 -0.68 -14.38
N LYS A 105 36.92 -1.30 -13.19
CA LYS A 105 37.47 -0.62 -12.01
C LYS A 105 38.94 -0.28 -12.28
N ASP A 106 39.21 1.00 -12.51
CA ASP A 106 40.56 1.53 -12.64
C ASP A 106 40.91 2.37 -11.41
N TYR A 107 41.76 1.80 -10.55
CA TYR A 107 42.27 2.43 -9.32
C TYR A 107 43.77 2.74 -9.43
N SER A 108 44.26 3.00 -10.65
CA SER A 108 45.68 3.24 -10.91
C SER A 108 46.15 4.66 -10.56
N THR A 109 45.25 5.65 -10.64
CA THR A 109 45.50 7.07 -10.38
C THR A 109 44.34 7.74 -9.65
N ALA A 110 44.59 8.87 -8.97
CA ALA A 110 43.56 9.61 -8.25
C ALA A 110 42.36 9.95 -9.17
N ASP A 111 42.64 10.35 -10.41
CA ASP A 111 41.64 10.70 -11.41
C ASP A 111 40.83 9.49 -11.89
N SER A 112 41.47 8.33 -12.10
CA SER A 112 40.75 7.10 -12.48
C SER A 112 39.88 6.61 -11.32
N TYR A 113 40.37 6.71 -10.08
CA TYR A 113 39.61 6.35 -8.90
C TYR A 113 38.37 7.23 -8.70
N LEU A 114 38.52 8.56 -8.84
CA LEU A 114 37.40 9.49 -8.78
C LEU A 114 36.37 9.21 -9.89
N ARG A 115 36.81 8.97 -11.14
CA ARG A 115 35.92 8.60 -12.24
C ARG A 115 35.14 7.33 -11.95
N SER A 116 35.80 6.32 -11.38
CA SER A 116 35.14 5.07 -10.98
C SER A 116 34.09 5.29 -9.90
N LYS A 117 34.41 6.08 -8.86
CA LYS A 117 33.44 6.43 -7.79
C LYS A 117 32.28 7.27 -8.30
N ARG A 118 32.53 8.16 -9.24
CA ARG A 118 31.49 8.94 -9.94
C ARG A 118 30.56 8.04 -10.73
N ALA A 119 31.10 7.20 -11.61
CA ALA A 119 30.31 6.25 -12.39
C ALA A 119 29.47 5.34 -11.49
N TRP A 120 30.07 4.81 -10.42
CA TRP A 120 29.38 3.96 -9.45
C TRP A 120 28.27 4.71 -8.71
N SER A 121 28.50 5.94 -8.24
CA SER A 121 27.51 6.69 -7.45
C SER A 121 26.30 7.09 -8.30
N LEU A 122 26.54 7.58 -9.52
CA LEU A 122 25.48 7.95 -10.47
C LEU A 122 24.62 6.73 -10.83
N SER A 123 25.27 5.62 -11.18
CA SER A 123 24.64 4.34 -11.47
C SER A 123 23.84 3.80 -10.29
N THR A 124 24.43 3.84 -9.10
CA THR A 124 23.82 3.32 -7.87
C THR A 124 22.63 4.17 -7.44
N SER A 125 22.71 5.50 -7.55
CA SER A 125 21.59 6.37 -7.16
C SER A 125 20.36 6.11 -8.03
N GLN A 126 20.53 5.97 -9.34
CA GLN A 126 19.42 5.63 -10.25
C GLN A 126 18.89 4.22 -9.98
N SER A 127 19.77 3.21 -9.95
CA SER A 127 19.36 1.81 -9.80
C SER A 127 18.74 1.53 -8.43
N MET A 128 19.31 2.05 -7.33
CA MET A 128 18.70 1.86 -6.00
C MET A 128 17.41 2.64 -5.81
N ARG A 129 17.28 3.85 -6.38
CA ARG A 129 15.99 4.57 -6.43
C ARG A 129 14.92 3.73 -7.12
N ALA A 130 15.28 3.11 -8.25
CA ALA A 130 14.38 2.23 -9.00
C ALA A 130 14.06 0.95 -8.22
N ASN A 131 15.08 0.25 -7.73
CA ASN A 131 14.97 -1.04 -7.02
C ASN A 131 14.14 -0.91 -5.74
N LEU A 132 14.30 0.17 -4.98
CA LEU A 132 13.56 0.41 -3.74
C LEU A 132 12.30 1.26 -3.93
N ASN A 133 12.00 1.63 -5.17
CA ASN A 133 10.85 2.46 -5.56
C ASN A 133 10.67 3.71 -4.67
N THR A 134 11.75 4.46 -4.46
CA THR A 134 11.73 5.69 -3.65
C THR A 134 11.60 6.95 -4.51
N SER A 135 11.11 8.06 -3.93
CA SER A 135 11.06 9.34 -4.65
C SER A 135 12.46 9.83 -4.97
N TYR A 136 13.38 9.68 -4.01
CA TYR A 136 14.78 10.05 -4.16
C TYR A 136 15.72 8.95 -3.66
N CYS A 137 16.92 8.89 -4.23
CA CYS A 137 18.03 8.12 -3.69
C CYS A 137 19.28 8.97 -3.59
N LEU A 138 19.81 9.10 -2.36
CA LEU A 138 21.07 9.76 -2.08
C LEU A 138 22.17 8.70 -1.97
N VAL A 139 23.24 8.86 -2.74
CA VAL A 139 24.39 7.98 -2.71
C VAL A 139 25.65 8.74 -2.34
N GLU A 140 26.44 8.14 -1.45
CA GLU A 140 27.77 8.58 -1.03
C GLU A 140 28.78 7.47 -1.31
N SER A 141 29.85 7.79 -2.05
CA SER A 141 30.97 6.88 -2.25
C SER A 141 32.28 7.63 -2.41
N GLY A 142 33.29 7.22 -1.65
CA GLY A 142 34.54 7.94 -1.58
C GLY A 142 35.63 7.18 -0.87
N CYS A 143 36.61 7.94 -0.38
CA CYS A 143 37.68 7.46 0.47
C CYS A 143 37.93 8.46 1.60
N THR A 144 37.94 7.96 2.83
CA THR A 144 38.07 8.78 4.03
C THR A 144 39.48 8.76 4.62
N GLY A 145 40.35 7.84 4.17
CA GLY A 145 41.70 7.68 4.69
C GLY A 145 41.78 6.72 5.89
N PRO A 146 42.94 6.67 6.58
CA PRO A 146 44.17 7.46 6.31
C PRO A 146 45.02 6.91 5.16
N THR A 147 44.76 5.67 4.76
CA THR A 147 45.43 5.02 3.63
C THR A 147 44.57 5.15 2.39
N PHE A 148 45.19 5.54 1.29
CA PHE A 148 44.53 5.66 0.01
C PHE A 148 45.13 4.67 -1.00
N THR A 149 44.28 4.22 -1.90
CA THR A 149 44.69 3.49 -3.09
C THR A 149 43.88 4.13 -4.21
N PRO A 150 44.54 4.76 -5.19
CA PRO A 150 45.99 4.78 -5.47
C PRO A 150 46.84 5.70 -4.57
N SER A 151 48.17 5.50 -4.60
CA SER A 151 49.13 6.16 -3.69
C SER A 151 49.42 7.63 -4.00
N ASP A 152 48.94 8.14 -5.13
CA ASP A 152 49.02 9.55 -5.54
C ASP A 152 47.93 10.42 -4.89
N LEU A 153 47.01 9.83 -4.11
CA LEU A 153 46.02 10.55 -3.31
C LEU A 153 46.59 10.91 -1.92
N SER A 154 46.60 12.20 -1.57
CA SER A 154 47.11 12.69 -0.27
C SER A 154 46.02 13.10 0.71
N SER A 155 44.79 13.28 0.26
CA SER A 155 43.61 13.59 1.07
C SER A 155 42.36 12.87 0.55
N GLY A 156 41.35 12.73 1.40
CA GLY A 156 40.13 12.02 1.04
C GLY A 156 39.21 12.83 0.12
N PHE A 157 38.30 12.13 -0.56
CA PHE A 157 37.15 12.74 -1.24
C PHE A 157 35.91 11.85 -1.13
N THR A 158 34.73 12.41 -1.39
CA THR A 158 33.52 11.65 -1.69
C THR A 158 32.79 12.19 -2.91
N VAL A 159 32.08 11.31 -3.60
CA VAL A 159 31.09 11.66 -4.60
C VAL A 159 29.70 11.48 -3.99
N LEU A 160 28.91 12.55 -4.08
CA LEU A 160 27.51 12.59 -3.72
C LEU A 160 26.69 12.60 -5.00
N SER A 161 25.63 11.80 -5.05
CA SER A 161 24.65 11.86 -6.14
C SER A 161 23.24 11.72 -5.61
N LEU A 162 22.32 12.46 -6.22
CA LEU A 162 20.90 12.41 -5.89
C LEU A 162 20.12 12.12 -7.18
N ALA A 163 19.30 11.08 -7.17
CA ALA A 163 18.46 10.72 -8.30
C ALA A 163 16.98 10.78 -7.95
N ASP A 164 16.15 11.16 -8.94
CA ASP A 164 14.69 11.01 -8.94
C ASP A 164 14.24 10.12 -10.12
N GLU A 165 12.95 10.13 -10.48
CA GLU A 165 12.42 9.38 -11.62
C GLU A 165 12.96 9.80 -12.99
N SER A 166 13.45 11.03 -13.13
CA SER A 166 14.04 11.54 -14.38
C SER A 166 15.52 11.15 -14.54
N GLY A 167 16.13 10.58 -13.50
CA GLY A 167 17.54 10.22 -13.44
C GLY A 167 18.29 11.00 -12.37
N VAL A 168 19.61 11.18 -12.56
CA VAL A 168 20.43 11.95 -11.61
C VAL A 168 20.08 13.43 -11.74
N ILE A 169 19.65 14.02 -10.64
CA ILE A 169 19.26 15.44 -10.54
C ILE A 169 20.30 16.31 -9.84
N GLY A 170 21.30 15.69 -9.22
CA GLY A 170 22.42 16.40 -8.63
C GLY A 170 23.64 15.50 -8.47
N GLU A 171 24.80 16.12 -8.56
CA GLU A 171 26.08 15.49 -8.29
C GLU A 171 27.01 16.51 -7.63
N GLU A 172 27.79 16.09 -6.63
CA GLU A 172 28.81 16.93 -6.00
C GLU A 172 30.02 16.07 -5.61
N VAL A 173 31.23 16.55 -5.93
CA VAL A 173 32.47 15.98 -5.41
C VAL A 173 32.92 16.84 -4.24
N VAL A 174 33.11 16.22 -3.08
CA VAL A 174 33.57 16.88 -1.86
C VAL A 174 34.98 16.41 -1.57
N ASN A 175 35.95 17.32 -1.62
CA ASN A 175 37.32 17.04 -1.22
C ASN A 175 37.53 17.40 0.26
N SER A 176 38.46 16.72 0.90
CA SER A 176 38.97 17.06 2.23
C SER A 176 40.38 17.62 2.17
N ASP A 177 40.76 18.37 3.20
CA ASP A 177 42.09 18.96 3.34
C ASP A 177 43.10 18.01 4.02
N GLY A 178 42.67 16.83 4.45
CA GLY A 178 43.48 15.89 5.22
C GLY A 178 43.11 14.44 5.02
N ASN A 179 43.79 13.57 5.77
CA ASN A 179 43.61 12.12 5.71
C ASN A 179 43.06 11.53 7.03
N ASP A 180 42.61 12.35 7.97
CA ASP A 180 41.94 11.83 9.16
C ASP A 180 40.61 11.21 8.78
N ARG A 181 40.49 9.92 9.10
CA ARG A 181 39.33 9.12 8.71
C ARG A 181 38.04 9.63 9.32
N VAL A 182 38.05 9.95 10.60
CA VAL A 182 36.83 10.31 11.34
C VAL A 182 36.36 11.69 10.92
N GLU A 183 37.28 12.65 10.80
CA GLU A 183 36.97 14.00 10.32
C GLU A 183 36.38 13.95 8.90
N ASN A 184 36.96 13.16 8.00
CA ASN A 184 36.45 12.99 6.64
C ASN A 184 35.07 12.35 6.60
N MET A 185 34.82 11.29 7.39
CA MET A 185 33.50 10.68 7.50
C MET A 185 32.44 11.69 7.95
N GLN A 186 32.75 12.53 8.95
CA GLN A 186 31.83 13.53 9.47
C GLN A 186 31.60 14.69 8.50
N LEU A 187 32.66 15.15 7.81
CA LEU A 187 32.59 16.17 6.78
C LEU A 187 31.66 15.71 5.64
N TYR A 188 31.87 14.50 5.12
CA TYR A 188 31.10 13.96 4.01
C TYR A 188 29.64 13.74 4.36
N ALA A 189 29.35 13.24 5.57
CA ALA A 189 27.97 13.13 6.04
C ALA A 189 27.28 14.49 6.10
N ARG A 190 27.91 15.50 6.73
CA ARG A 190 27.39 16.87 6.80
C ARG A 190 27.08 17.43 5.42
N ARG A 191 28.04 17.32 4.49
CA ARG A 191 27.89 17.80 3.11
C ARG A 191 26.79 17.07 2.35
N ALA A 192 26.59 15.77 2.60
CA ALA A 192 25.51 15.00 1.99
C ALA A 192 24.12 15.55 2.35
N GLY A 193 23.91 15.92 3.62
CA GLY A 193 22.66 16.55 4.06
C GLY A 193 22.44 17.92 3.42
N GLU A 194 23.48 18.77 3.37
CA GLU A 194 23.43 20.10 2.75
C GLU A 194 23.16 20.01 1.23
N PHE A 195 23.87 19.12 0.56
CA PHE A 195 23.70 18.80 -0.85
C PHE A 195 22.27 18.39 -1.18
N ALA A 196 21.71 17.44 -0.41
CA ALA A 196 20.35 16.96 -0.64
C ALA A 196 19.29 18.07 -0.47
N VAL A 197 19.41 18.89 0.58
CA VAL A 197 18.51 20.04 0.79
C VAL A 197 18.58 21.02 -0.37
N ARG A 198 19.79 21.36 -0.83
CA ARG A 198 20.02 22.31 -1.92
C ARG A 198 19.40 21.82 -3.22
N VAL A 199 19.74 20.60 -3.65
CA VAL A 199 19.25 20.02 -4.91
C VAL A 199 17.73 19.91 -4.91
N LEU A 200 17.12 19.44 -3.83
CA LEU A 200 15.66 19.31 -3.74
C LEU A 200 14.94 20.67 -3.73
N SER A 201 15.51 21.66 -3.05
CA SER A 201 14.94 23.02 -3.01
C SER A 201 14.98 23.69 -4.39
N GLU A 202 16.05 23.47 -5.16
CA GLU A 202 16.18 23.95 -6.54
C GLU A 202 15.18 23.25 -7.48
N ARG A 203 15.01 21.93 -7.30
CA ARG A 203 14.03 21.12 -8.06
C ARG A 203 12.58 21.54 -7.80
N GLN A 204 12.24 21.92 -6.57
CA GLN A 204 10.91 22.44 -6.24
C GLN A 204 10.61 23.78 -6.94
N LYS A 205 11.63 24.65 -7.08
CA LYS A 205 11.48 25.93 -7.78
C LYS A 205 11.26 25.76 -9.28
N SER A 206 11.90 24.76 -9.91
CA SER A 206 11.78 24.51 -11.35
C SER A 206 10.48 23.80 -11.75
N THR A 207 9.86 23.04 -10.85
CA THR A 207 8.59 22.32 -11.10
C THR A 207 7.34 23.20 -10.97
N ASN A 208 7.41 24.32 -10.23
CA ASN A 208 6.29 25.27 -10.08
C ASN A 208 6.05 26.21 -11.28
N VAL A 209 6.80 26.07 -12.39
CA VAL A 209 6.70 26.97 -13.57
C VAL A 209 6.08 26.29 -14.81
N GLY A 210 5.62 25.03 -14.73
CA GLY A 210 4.93 24.40 -15.86
C GLY A 210 4.21 23.10 -15.52
N SER A 211 2.96 22.99 -15.92
CA SER A 211 2.20 21.74 -16.08
C SER A 211 1.74 21.65 -17.55
N PRO A 212 1.35 20.48 -18.09
CA PRO A 212 1.55 19.09 -17.64
C PRO A 212 2.10 18.16 -18.76
N GLY A 213 2.64 16.99 -18.40
CA GLY A 213 2.72 15.85 -19.32
C GLY A 213 4.05 15.08 -19.29
N GLY A 214 3.96 13.74 -19.30
CA GLY A 214 5.10 12.85 -19.51
C GLY A 214 5.03 11.55 -18.71
N VAL A 215 4.46 10.51 -19.31
CA VAL A 215 4.48 9.13 -18.80
C VAL A 215 5.65 8.40 -19.46
N THR A 216 6.49 7.71 -18.67
CA THR A 216 7.37 6.64 -19.16
C THR A 216 7.60 5.60 -18.06
N ARG A 217 7.36 4.32 -18.39
CA ARG A 217 7.51 3.14 -17.53
C ARG A 217 8.74 2.34 -17.95
N SER A 218 9.41 1.74 -16.97
CA SER A 218 10.19 0.49 -17.12
C SER A 218 9.77 -0.50 -16.02
N PHE A 219 9.90 -1.78 -16.34
CA PHE A 219 9.28 -2.89 -15.62
C PHE A 219 9.97 -3.22 -14.31
N SER A 220 9.19 -3.51 -13.27
CA SER A 220 9.64 -4.12 -12.03
C SER A 220 8.49 -4.92 -11.43
N THR A 221 8.75 -6.18 -11.10
CA THR A 221 7.89 -7.10 -10.31
C THR A 221 7.86 -6.69 -8.84
N THR A 222 7.54 -5.42 -8.59
CA THR A 222 7.16 -4.95 -7.26
C THR A 222 5.67 -4.71 -7.34
N THR A 223 4.88 -5.46 -6.57
CA THR A 223 3.47 -5.16 -6.35
C THR A 223 3.35 -3.82 -5.61
N SER A 224 3.49 -2.73 -6.35
CA SER A 224 3.17 -1.39 -5.91
C SER A 224 1.65 -1.36 -5.73
N ALA A 225 1.21 -1.31 -4.47
CA ALA A 225 -0.15 -0.93 -4.15
C ALA A 225 -0.38 0.51 -4.63
N ARG A 226 -0.71 0.64 -5.91
CA ARG A 226 -1.02 1.93 -6.54
C ARG A 226 -2.35 2.37 -5.95
N ARG A 227 -2.34 3.31 -5.01
CA ARG A 227 -3.58 4.01 -4.63
C ARG A 227 -4.13 4.63 -5.91
N LEU A 228 -5.33 4.21 -6.30
CA LEU A 228 -6.09 4.77 -7.41
C LEU A 228 -6.60 6.18 -7.08
N SER A 229 -5.72 7.13 -6.71
CA SER A 229 -6.00 8.58 -6.77
C SER A 229 -4.88 9.42 -6.14
N ASN A 230 -4.51 10.50 -6.83
CA ASN A 230 -3.82 11.68 -6.27
C ASN A 230 -4.76 12.56 -5.42
N ALA A 231 -5.69 11.97 -4.66
CA ALA A 231 -6.60 12.73 -3.82
C ALA A 231 -5.91 13.12 -2.51
N SER A 232 -5.89 14.42 -2.19
CA SER A 232 -5.33 14.98 -0.95
C SER A 232 -6.03 14.49 0.32
N ALA A 233 -7.25 13.95 0.20
CA ALA A 233 -8.04 13.42 1.30
C ALA A 233 -8.15 11.88 1.21
N PHE A 234 -7.80 11.19 2.29
CA PHE A 234 -7.99 9.75 2.48
C PHE A 234 -8.58 9.47 3.86
N LEU A 235 -9.22 8.31 4.01
CA LEU A 235 -9.72 7.84 5.30
C LEU A 235 -8.58 7.26 6.14
N ASP A 236 -8.07 8.01 7.11
CA ASP A 236 -7.22 7.46 8.17
C ASP A 236 -8.10 6.68 9.15
N ARG A 237 -7.74 5.41 9.41
CA ARG A 237 -8.52 4.52 10.28
C ARG A 237 -8.49 4.93 11.76
N CYS A 238 -7.50 5.73 12.16
CA CYS A 238 -7.30 6.23 13.53
C CYS A 238 -7.61 5.18 14.62
N SER A 239 -7.05 3.97 14.50
CA SER A 239 -7.44 2.84 15.37
C SER A 239 -7.19 3.10 16.86
N HIS A 240 -6.20 3.94 17.19
CA HIS A 240 -5.88 4.40 18.53
C HIS A 240 -7.00 5.25 19.19
N LEU A 241 -7.94 5.77 18.40
CA LEU A 241 -9.08 6.56 18.87
C LEU A 241 -10.32 5.72 19.21
N ARG A 242 -10.34 4.43 18.83
CA ARG A 242 -11.51 3.54 19.02
C ARG A 242 -11.92 3.32 20.49
N GLY A 243 -11.05 3.67 21.44
CA GLY A 243 -11.36 3.66 22.87
C GLY A 243 -12.05 4.93 23.40
N LYS A 244 -12.15 5.98 22.58
CA LYS A 244 -12.63 7.32 22.97
C LYS A 244 -13.91 7.72 22.23
N THR A 245 -14.80 6.74 22.01
CA THR A 245 -15.98 6.90 21.14
C THR A 245 -16.84 8.11 21.53
N ASP A 246 -17.11 8.30 22.82
CA ASP A 246 -18.01 9.34 23.32
C ASP A 246 -17.50 10.75 22.97
N ASP A 247 -16.23 11.05 23.23
CA ASP A 247 -15.63 12.36 22.96
C ASP A 247 -15.69 12.71 21.47
N ILE A 248 -15.44 11.71 20.61
CA ILE A 248 -15.41 11.90 19.15
C ILE A 248 -16.83 12.04 18.61
N LEU A 249 -17.76 11.20 19.08
CA LEU A 249 -19.15 11.20 18.62
C LEU A 249 -19.85 12.54 18.93
N MET A 250 -19.51 13.15 20.07
CA MET A 250 -20.08 14.43 20.51
C MET A 250 -19.47 15.66 19.83
N SER A 251 -18.42 15.51 19.01
CA SER A 251 -17.81 16.63 18.30
C SER A 251 -18.79 17.23 17.26
N PRO A 252 -18.92 18.56 17.17
CA PRO A 252 -19.75 19.21 16.14
C PRO A 252 -19.22 19.01 14.71
N THR A 253 -17.94 18.66 14.57
CA THR A 253 -17.33 18.35 13.27
C THR A 253 -17.63 16.92 12.81
N THR A 254 -18.16 16.06 13.66
CA THR A 254 -18.46 14.67 13.30
C THR A 254 -19.51 14.58 12.21
N ARG A 255 -19.29 13.66 11.26
CA ARG A 255 -20.19 13.38 10.15
C ARG A 255 -20.58 11.90 10.10
N PHE A 256 -21.75 11.64 9.57
CA PHE A 256 -22.38 10.33 9.56
C PHE A 256 -22.71 9.89 8.13
N ILE A 257 -22.36 8.64 7.84
CA ILE A 257 -22.80 7.91 6.66
C ILE A 257 -24.00 7.07 7.07
N VAL A 258 -25.14 7.29 6.40
CA VAL A 258 -26.35 6.51 6.60
C VAL A 258 -26.34 5.30 5.68
N THR A 259 -26.35 4.10 6.26
CA THR A 259 -26.33 2.82 5.55
C THR A 259 -27.69 2.14 5.64
N GLY A 260 -28.16 1.53 4.54
CA GLY A 260 -29.38 0.75 4.49
C GLY A 260 -29.14 -0.75 4.49
N ASP A 261 -30.21 -1.52 4.61
CA ASP A 261 -30.17 -2.96 4.43
C ASP A 261 -29.70 -3.33 3.00
N GLY A 262 -29.14 -4.54 2.85
CA GLY A 262 -28.71 -5.04 1.54
C GLY A 262 -27.53 -4.29 0.90
N GLY A 263 -26.81 -3.49 1.68
CA GLY A 263 -25.66 -2.71 1.22
C GLY A 263 -26.01 -1.41 0.52
N GLY A 264 -27.07 -0.75 0.99
CA GLY A 264 -27.41 0.61 0.61
C GLY A 264 -26.55 1.65 1.34
N CYS A 265 -26.25 2.76 0.67
CA CYS A 265 -25.75 3.97 1.29
C CYS A 265 -26.51 5.18 0.73
N MET A 266 -26.75 6.18 1.57
CA MET A 266 -27.32 7.45 1.13
C MET A 266 -26.30 8.21 0.27
N MET A 267 -26.71 8.61 -0.93
CA MET A 267 -25.85 9.23 -1.94
C MET A 267 -26.59 10.33 -2.70
N THR A 268 -25.86 11.36 -3.12
CA THR A 268 -26.34 12.41 -4.02
C THR A 268 -25.71 12.27 -5.41
N LYS A 269 -26.41 12.76 -6.43
CA LYS A 269 -25.83 12.96 -7.76
C LYS A 269 -25.07 14.28 -7.77
N THR A 270 -23.88 14.28 -8.36
CA THR A 270 -23.13 15.52 -8.61
C THR A 270 -23.57 16.15 -9.93
N ASP A 271 -23.37 17.46 -10.07
CA ASP A 271 -23.63 18.19 -11.33
C ASP A 271 -22.84 17.64 -12.53
N SER A 272 -21.70 16.98 -12.24
CA SER A 272 -20.84 16.31 -13.22
C SER A 272 -21.28 14.88 -13.58
N GLY A 273 -22.44 14.43 -13.11
CA GLY A 273 -22.98 13.09 -13.37
C GLY A 273 -22.27 11.96 -12.61
N GLY A 274 -21.55 12.29 -11.54
CA GLY A 274 -21.00 11.32 -10.58
C GLY A 274 -21.91 11.10 -9.37
N LEU A 275 -21.43 10.32 -8.42
CA LEU A 275 -22.06 10.11 -7.13
C LEU A 275 -21.13 10.55 -6.00
N GLU A 276 -21.72 11.07 -4.93
CA GLU A 276 -21.06 11.37 -3.67
C GLU A 276 -21.79 10.71 -2.49
N ILE A 277 -21.06 10.40 -1.42
CA ILE A 277 -21.66 9.90 -0.19
C ILE A 277 -22.21 11.08 0.60
N SER A 278 -23.48 10.99 0.99
CA SER A 278 -24.09 11.97 1.88
C SER A 278 -23.46 11.90 3.27
N LEU A 279 -22.87 13.01 3.70
CA LEU A 279 -22.26 13.17 5.02
C LEU A 279 -23.14 14.07 5.89
N SER A 280 -23.97 13.45 6.72
CA SER A 280 -24.91 14.17 7.58
C SER A 280 -24.25 14.61 8.89
N SER A 281 -24.61 15.79 9.40
CA SER A 281 -24.34 16.19 10.79
C SER A 281 -25.35 15.55 11.75
N ALA A 282 -25.08 15.59 13.06
CA ALA A 282 -26.01 15.09 14.08
C ALA A 282 -27.39 15.78 14.04
N THR A 283 -27.46 17.05 13.63
CA THR A 283 -28.72 17.79 13.47
C THR A 283 -29.50 17.25 12.27
N GLN A 284 -28.84 17.09 11.12
CA GLN A 284 -29.47 16.56 9.90
C GLN A 284 -29.99 15.13 10.08
N LEU A 285 -29.35 14.31 10.91
CA LEU A 285 -29.88 12.99 11.25
C LEU A 285 -31.26 13.07 11.92
N LYS A 286 -31.49 14.07 12.79
CA LYS A 286 -32.80 14.27 13.43
C LYS A 286 -33.86 14.66 12.40
N ASP A 287 -33.50 15.49 11.43
CA ASP A 287 -34.40 15.87 10.33
C ASP A 287 -34.77 14.65 9.47
N LEU A 288 -33.85 13.68 9.33
CA LEU A 288 -34.08 12.38 8.72
C LEU A 288 -34.83 11.38 9.63
N GLY A 289 -35.39 11.82 10.76
CA GLY A 289 -36.10 10.95 11.70
C GLY A 289 -35.24 9.87 12.36
N LEU A 290 -33.91 9.99 12.31
CA LEU A 290 -32.98 9.07 12.95
C LEU A 290 -32.75 9.45 14.42
N PRO A 291 -32.56 8.46 15.32
CA PRO A 291 -32.24 8.74 16.71
C PRO A 291 -30.89 9.46 16.82
N THR A 292 -30.70 10.18 17.93
CA THR A 292 -29.41 10.80 18.22
C THR A 292 -28.36 9.70 18.32
N PRO A 293 -27.26 9.76 17.54
CA PRO A 293 -26.26 8.72 17.53
C PRO A 293 -25.70 8.44 18.93
N SER A 294 -25.72 7.18 19.32
CA SER A 294 -25.09 6.69 20.55
C SER A 294 -23.88 5.81 20.21
N PRO A 295 -22.90 5.63 21.13
CA PRO A 295 -21.82 4.67 20.94
C PRO A 295 -22.32 3.25 20.68
N SER A 296 -23.52 2.94 21.19
CA SER A 296 -24.18 1.67 20.93
C SER A 296 -24.72 1.55 19.52
N GLU A 297 -24.97 2.62 18.76
CA GLU A 297 -25.62 2.59 17.43
C GLU A 297 -24.69 3.05 16.29
N ALA A 298 -23.69 3.87 16.59
CA ALA A 298 -22.76 4.42 15.62
C ALA A 298 -21.41 3.68 15.64
N THR A 299 -20.81 3.53 14.45
CA THR A 299 -19.52 2.86 14.28
C THR A 299 -18.50 3.82 13.69
N PHE A 300 -17.39 4.07 14.39
CA PHE A 300 -16.36 5.01 13.93
C PHE A 300 -15.57 4.40 12.75
N LEU A 301 -15.49 5.10 11.62
CA LEU A 301 -14.78 4.62 10.44
C LEU A 301 -13.33 5.08 10.37
N GLY A 302 -13.05 6.22 11.00
CA GLY A 302 -11.80 6.95 10.88
C GLY A 302 -12.02 8.45 10.66
N ASN A 303 -10.94 9.17 10.40
CA ASN A 303 -10.96 10.57 10.01
C ASN A 303 -10.73 10.73 8.51
N VAL A 304 -11.46 11.64 7.90
CA VAL A 304 -11.08 12.23 6.61
C VAL A 304 -10.51 13.59 6.94
N GLU A 305 -9.20 13.74 6.72
CA GLU A 305 -8.42 14.86 7.26
C GLU A 305 -8.58 14.91 8.80
N GLU A 306 -9.23 15.93 9.35
CA GLU A 306 -9.51 16.07 10.78
C GLU A 306 -11.01 15.84 11.13
N THR A 307 -11.81 15.44 10.14
CA THR A 307 -13.26 15.23 10.31
C THR A 307 -13.56 13.78 10.70
N PRO A 308 -14.11 13.51 11.90
CA PRO A 308 -14.47 12.17 12.31
C PRO A 308 -15.69 11.67 11.52
N ILE A 309 -15.58 10.47 10.94
CA ILE A 309 -16.66 9.84 10.18
C ILE A 309 -17.19 8.61 10.92
N PHE A 310 -18.50 8.54 11.08
CA PHE A 310 -19.22 7.37 11.62
C PHE A 310 -20.16 6.77 10.59
N ALA A 311 -20.44 5.47 10.69
CA ALA A 311 -21.55 4.81 10.02
C ALA A 311 -22.71 4.56 11.00
N ILE A 312 -23.93 4.74 10.52
CA ILE A 312 -25.17 4.41 11.22
C ILE A 312 -26.13 3.69 10.28
N SER A 313 -27.03 2.87 10.83
CA SER A 313 -28.10 2.23 10.05
C SER A 313 -29.31 3.15 9.90
N ALA A 314 -29.84 3.21 8.70
CA ALA A 314 -31.19 3.69 8.40
C ALA A 314 -32.23 2.83 9.12
N PRO A 315 -33.42 3.36 9.42
CA PRO A 315 -34.53 2.52 9.87
C PRO A 315 -34.98 1.60 8.72
N PRO A 316 -35.66 0.47 9.00
CA PRO A 316 -36.17 -0.43 7.97
C PRO A 316 -37.10 0.22 6.95
N SER A 317 -37.81 1.29 7.36
CA SER A 317 -38.66 2.10 6.48
C SER A 317 -37.87 2.99 5.51
N GLY A 318 -36.55 3.05 5.63
CA GLY A 318 -35.69 4.06 5.01
C GLY A 318 -35.81 5.42 5.69
N PRO A 319 -34.79 6.30 5.56
CA PRO A 319 -34.92 7.69 5.98
C PRO A 319 -35.88 8.43 5.02
N PRO A 320 -36.60 9.47 5.48
CA PRO A 320 -37.27 10.40 4.60
C PRO A 320 -36.18 11.16 3.83
N LEU A 321 -36.08 10.91 2.54
CA LEU A 321 -35.07 11.53 1.68
C LEU A 321 -35.61 12.84 1.12
N GLU A 322 -34.98 13.96 1.45
CA GLU A 322 -35.26 15.29 0.86
C GLU A 322 -34.04 15.76 0.05
N GLY A 323 -34.24 16.60 -0.97
CA GLY A 323 -33.11 17.30 -1.61
C GLY A 323 -32.17 16.43 -2.47
N GLY A 324 -32.69 15.51 -3.29
CA GLY A 324 -31.91 14.79 -4.30
C GLY A 324 -31.01 13.66 -3.77
N GLU A 325 -31.08 13.37 -2.46
CA GLU A 325 -30.46 12.21 -1.84
C GLU A 325 -31.26 10.93 -2.15
N GLU A 326 -30.56 9.83 -2.42
CA GLU A 326 -31.17 8.53 -2.66
C GLU A 326 -30.39 7.42 -1.93
N MET A 327 -31.11 6.43 -1.41
CA MET A 327 -30.49 5.19 -0.93
C MET A 327 -30.10 4.34 -2.15
N ARG A 328 -28.80 4.17 -2.39
CA ARG A 328 -28.29 3.42 -3.55
C ARG A 328 -27.45 2.23 -3.12
N ASN A 329 -27.55 1.14 -3.88
CA ASN A 329 -26.71 -0.03 -3.67
C ASN A 329 -25.24 0.33 -3.94
N ILE A 330 -24.37 0.08 -2.96
CA ILE A 330 -22.98 0.49 -3.04
C ILE A 330 -22.26 -0.22 -4.19
N ARG A 331 -22.52 -1.52 -4.40
CA ARG A 331 -21.85 -2.35 -5.40
C ARG A 331 -22.05 -1.81 -6.81
N THR A 332 -23.28 -1.46 -7.17
CA THR A 332 -23.60 -0.89 -8.49
C THR A 332 -23.20 0.57 -8.63
N SER A 333 -22.99 1.27 -7.50
CA SER A 333 -22.63 2.69 -7.45
C SER A 333 -21.12 2.95 -7.47
N LEU A 334 -20.28 1.96 -7.12
CA LEU A 334 -18.82 2.05 -7.15
C LEU A 334 -18.22 2.72 -8.40
N PRO A 335 -18.66 2.45 -9.66
CA PRO A 335 -18.10 3.11 -10.84
C PRO A 335 -18.29 4.62 -10.90
N PHE A 336 -19.26 5.16 -10.15
CA PHE A 336 -19.62 6.58 -10.18
C PHE A 336 -19.07 7.37 -9.00
N LEU A 337 -18.50 6.68 -8.01
CA LEU A 337 -17.94 7.29 -6.80
C LEU A 337 -16.49 7.71 -7.03
N SER A 338 -16.08 8.79 -6.36
CA SER A 338 -14.66 9.12 -6.22
C SER A 338 -13.95 8.03 -5.39
N PRO A 339 -12.62 7.88 -5.50
CA PRO A 339 -11.87 6.86 -4.74
C PRO A 339 -12.04 6.97 -3.21
N LEU A 340 -12.10 8.20 -2.68
CA LEU A 340 -12.42 8.44 -1.27
C LEU A 340 -13.84 8.01 -0.93
N ALA A 341 -14.83 8.42 -1.72
CA ALA A 341 -16.24 8.05 -1.53
C ALA A 341 -16.44 6.52 -1.59
N ALA A 342 -15.78 5.84 -2.53
CA ALA A 342 -15.77 4.38 -2.62
C ALA A 342 -15.11 3.72 -1.40
N SER A 343 -14.02 4.30 -0.87
CA SER A 343 -13.37 3.82 0.36
C SER A 343 -14.27 3.93 1.58
N LEU A 344 -14.94 5.07 1.73
CA LEU A 344 -15.92 5.33 2.79
C LEU A 344 -17.10 4.35 2.71
N ALA A 345 -17.73 4.22 1.55
CA ALA A 345 -18.88 3.35 1.35
C ALA A 345 -18.54 1.88 1.61
N LYS A 346 -17.42 1.38 1.07
CA LYS A 346 -16.96 0.00 1.32
C LYS A 346 -16.70 -0.24 2.81
N THR A 347 -16.05 0.70 3.49
CA THR A 347 -15.79 0.57 4.93
C THR A 347 -17.09 0.54 5.72
N ALA A 348 -17.98 1.50 5.47
CA ALA A 348 -19.27 1.58 6.14
C ALA A 348 -20.06 0.28 5.94
N ASN A 349 -20.12 -0.24 4.71
CA ASN A 349 -20.82 -1.48 4.43
C ASN A 349 -20.24 -2.68 5.18
N GLY A 350 -18.93 -2.87 5.12
CA GLY A 350 -18.27 -4.03 5.76
C GLY A 350 -18.41 -4.02 7.28
N ILE A 351 -18.24 -2.85 7.92
CA ILE A 351 -18.32 -2.76 9.37
C ILE A 351 -19.77 -2.86 9.87
N MET A 352 -20.74 -2.30 9.13
CA MET A 352 -22.15 -2.43 9.46
C MET A 352 -22.65 -3.86 9.22
N HIS A 353 -22.12 -4.57 8.22
CA HIS A 353 -22.36 -6.00 8.04
C HIS A 353 -21.90 -6.80 9.26
N PHE A 354 -20.66 -6.61 9.72
CA PHE A 354 -20.14 -7.25 10.93
C PHE A 354 -21.02 -6.98 12.15
N ARG A 355 -21.40 -5.71 12.35
CA ARG A 355 -22.24 -5.29 13.45
C ARG A 355 -23.62 -5.98 13.41
N ASN A 356 -24.22 -6.10 12.23
CA ASN A 356 -25.53 -6.71 12.05
C ASN A 356 -25.49 -8.24 12.15
N SER A 357 -24.39 -8.88 11.74
CA SER A 357 -24.22 -10.34 11.79
C SER A 357 -23.73 -10.86 13.14
N THR A 358 -23.17 -9.99 14.00
CA THR A 358 -22.54 -10.38 15.28
C THR A 358 -23.35 -9.92 16.49
N LYS A 359 -24.61 -10.37 16.57
CA LYS A 359 -25.52 -10.09 17.71
C LYS A 359 -25.40 -11.08 18.86
N PHE A 360 -24.86 -12.27 18.58
CA PHE A 360 -24.70 -13.36 19.54
C PHE A 360 -23.29 -13.95 19.44
N CYS A 361 -22.79 -14.44 20.57
CA CYS A 361 -21.46 -15.03 20.69
C CYS A 361 -21.44 -16.42 20.05
N SER A 362 -20.58 -16.62 19.05
CA SER A 362 -20.38 -17.92 18.39
C SER A 362 -19.90 -19.03 19.32
N LYS A 363 -19.29 -18.70 20.47
CA LYS A 363 -18.79 -19.66 21.46
C LYS A 363 -19.86 -20.18 22.43
N CYS A 364 -20.84 -19.34 22.81
CA CYS A 364 -21.77 -19.69 23.90
C CYS A 364 -23.23 -19.25 23.67
N GLY A 365 -23.55 -18.61 22.56
CA GLY A 365 -24.91 -18.17 22.21
C GLY A 365 -25.43 -16.95 22.97
N SER A 366 -24.70 -16.43 23.97
CA SER A 366 -25.11 -15.21 24.70
C SER A 366 -25.02 -13.95 23.84
N PRO A 367 -25.80 -12.89 24.12
CA PRO A 367 -25.71 -11.61 23.41
C PRO A 367 -24.30 -10.99 23.43
N THR A 368 -24.00 -10.17 22.43
CA THR A 368 -22.76 -9.40 22.33
C THR A 368 -23.03 -7.90 22.39
N THR A 369 -22.08 -7.17 22.96
CA THR A 369 -22.07 -5.69 22.97
C THR A 369 -20.93 -5.19 22.12
N MET A 370 -21.21 -4.17 21.28
CA MET A 370 -20.18 -3.53 20.49
C MET A 370 -19.26 -2.69 21.38
N THR A 371 -17.96 -2.83 21.14
CA THR A 371 -16.87 -2.16 21.84
C THR A 371 -15.88 -1.64 20.80
N GLN A 372 -14.88 -0.85 21.21
CA GLN A 372 -13.89 -0.25 20.30
C GLN A 372 -14.55 0.51 19.12
N SER A 373 -15.54 1.34 19.44
CA SER A 373 -16.34 2.10 18.46
C SER A 373 -16.93 1.24 17.31
N GLY A 374 -17.34 0.00 17.60
CA GLY A 374 -17.95 -0.92 16.64
C GLY A 374 -16.99 -1.87 15.92
N HIS A 375 -15.69 -1.85 16.26
CA HIS A 375 -14.67 -2.74 15.67
C HIS A 375 -14.43 -4.02 16.47
N CYS A 376 -15.18 -4.26 17.55
CA CYS A 376 -15.09 -5.46 18.35
C CYS A 376 -16.44 -5.76 19.01
N ALA A 377 -16.91 -7.00 18.93
CA ALA A 377 -18.06 -7.48 19.68
C ALA A 377 -17.58 -8.27 20.90
N SER A 378 -17.98 -7.85 22.10
CA SER A 378 -17.64 -8.53 23.36
C SER A 378 -18.85 -9.30 23.87
N CYS A 379 -18.68 -10.59 24.15
CA CYS A 379 -19.72 -11.42 24.74
C CYS A 379 -20.06 -10.97 26.18
N THR A 380 -21.34 -10.84 26.48
CA THR A 380 -21.83 -10.42 27.81
C THR A 380 -21.69 -11.49 28.91
N SER A 381 -21.44 -12.74 28.53
CA SER A 381 -21.33 -13.87 29.48
C SER A 381 -19.90 -14.40 29.63
N CYS A 382 -19.23 -14.73 28.53
CA CYS A 382 -17.93 -15.41 28.56
C CYS A 382 -16.75 -14.51 28.17
N SER A 383 -16.99 -13.22 27.96
CA SER A 383 -15.97 -12.22 27.57
C SER A 383 -15.21 -12.52 26.28
N ASN A 384 -15.71 -13.44 25.44
CA ASN A 384 -15.14 -13.73 24.14
C ASN A 384 -15.23 -12.48 23.24
N LEU A 385 -14.09 -12.09 22.68
CA LEU A 385 -14.01 -10.99 21.72
C LEU A 385 -14.14 -11.55 20.30
N THR A 386 -14.90 -10.86 19.45
CA THR A 386 -15.05 -11.17 18.03
C THR A 386 -14.78 -9.91 17.23
N PHE A 387 -14.01 -10.03 16.16
CA PHE A 387 -13.59 -8.92 15.32
C PHE A 387 -14.21 -9.05 13.92
N PRO A 388 -14.30 -7.95 13.15
CA PRO A 388 -14.72 -7.99 11.75
C PRO A 388 -13.95 -9.05 10.96
N ARG A 389 -14.69 -9.95 10.30
CA ARG A 389 -14.12 -11.02 9.47
C ARG A 389 -13.85 -10.48 8.07
N ASN A 390 -12.74 -10.93 7.48
CA ASN A 390 -12.53 -10.85 6.04
C ASN A 390 -12.33 -12.28 5.53
N ASP A 391 -13.06 -12.67 4.51
CA ASP A 391 -12.98 -13.98 3.87
C ASP A 391 -11.99 -13.88 2.69
N PRO A 392 -10.77 -14.43 2.81
CA PRO A 392 -9.77 -14.32 1.75
C PRO A 392 -10.23 -15.06 0.50
N ALA A 393 -10.11 -14.41 -0.65
CA ALA A 393 -10.40 -14.99 -1.94
C ALA A 393 -9.28 -14.65 -2.91
N MET A 394 -8.99 -15.54 -3.86
CA MET A 394 -8.09 -15.26 -4.96
C MET A 394 -8.92 -14.92 -6.21
N ILE A 395 -8.36 -14.12 -7.10
CA ILE A 395 -8.86 -13.90 -8.46
C ILE A 395 -7.69 -13.90 -9.42
N SER A 396 -7.76 -14.70 -10.48
CA SER A 396 -6.64 -14.97 -11.37
C SER A 396 -6.99 -14.73 -12.83
N LEU A 397 -6.19 -13.90 -13.50
CA LEU A 397 -6.18 -13.82 -14.96
C LEU A 397 -5.15 -14.80 -15.51
N VAL A 398 -5.60 -15.87 -16.15
CA VAL A 398 -4.72 -16.88 -16.73
C VAL A 398 -4.35 -16.48 -18.15
N THR A 399 -3.05 -16.34 -18.44
CA THR A 399 -2.50 -16.01 -19.76
C THR A 399 -1.68 -17.18 -20.30
N ASN A 400 -1.59 -17.28 -21.62
CA ASN A 400 -0.65 -18.19 -22.27
C ASN A 400 0.81 -17.68 -22.15
N PRO A 401 1.84 -18.52 -22.37
CA PRO A 401 3.24 -18.12 -22.22
C PRO A 401 3.66 -16.97 -23.16
N SER A 402 3.10 -16.90 -24.37
CA SER A 402 3.36 -15.83 -25.33
C SER A 402 2.62 -14.52 -25.02
N ARG A 403 1.74 -14.51 -24.01
CA ARG A 403 0.84 -13.40 -23.65
C ARG A 403 -0.05 -12.90 -24.81
N SER A 404 -0.34 -13.77 -25.77
CA SER A 404 -1.22 -13.47 -26.91
C SER A 404 -2.69 -13.79 -26.63
N ALA A 405 -3.00 -14.57 -25.59
CA ALA A 405 -4.38 -14.90 -25.21
C ALA A 405 -4.55 -15.05 -23.69
N VAL A 406 -5.78 -14.85 -23.21
CA VAL A 406 -6.18 -15.06 -21.82
C VAL A 406 -7.42 -15.94 -21.71
N LEU A 407 -7.49 -16.75 -20.66
CA LEU A 407 -8.67 -17.53 -20.32
C LEU A 407 -9.62 -16.66 -19.51
N LEU A 408 -10.87 -16.55 -19.98
CA LEU A 408 -11.95 -15.90 -19.26
C LEU A 408 -13.15 -16.84 -19.19
N ALA A 409 -13.93 -16.71 -18.13
CA ALA A 409 -15.07 -17.56 -17.86
C ALA A 409 -16.37 -16.77 -17.64
N HIS A 410 -17.48 -17.37 -18.04
CA HIS A 410 -18.84 -16.87 -17.87
C HIS A 410 -19.57 -17.72 -16.83
N SER A 411 -19.90 -17.12 -15.68
CA SER A 411 -20.64 -17.77 -14.60
C SER A 411 -22.15 -17.46 -14.73
N PRO A 412 -23.06 -18.35 -14.28
CA PRO A 412 -24.51 -18.12 -14.30
C PRO A 412 -24.96 -16.83 -13.60
N ARG A 413 -24.14 -16.30 -12.67
CA ARG A 413 -24.44 -15.07 -11.92
C ARG A 413 -24.12 -13.80 -12.70
N HIS A 414 -23.38 -13.89 -13.81
CA HIS A 414 -22.98 -12.76 -14.62
C HIS A 414 -24.04 -12.42 -15.68
N PRO A 415 -24.19 -11.14 -16.06
CA PRO A 415 -24.98 -10.76 -17.24
C PRO A 415 -24.50 -11.50 -18.50
N LYS A 416 -25.42 -11.83 -19.41
CA LYS A 416 -25.12 -12.53 -20.67
C LYS A 416 -23.99 -11.81 -21.42
N GLY A 417 -22.96 -12.56 -21.81
CA GLY A 417 -21.81 -12.05 -22.57
C GLY A 417 -20.69 -11.41 -21.71
N LEU A 418 -20.87 -11.28 -20.40
CA LEU A 418 -19.79 -10.86 -19.49
C LEU A 418 -18.91 -12.07 -19.14
N TYR A 419 -17.65 -12.03 -19.58
CA TYR A 419 -16.62 -12.99 -19.18
C TYR A 419 -15.63 -12.30 -18.24
N SER A 420 -15.23 -13.01 -17.18
CA SER A 420 -14.37 -12.49 -16.11
C SER A 420 -13.20 -13.44 -15.84
N CYS A 421 -12.26 -12.98 -15.02
CA CYS A 421 -11.23 -13.81 -14.40
C CYS A 421 -11.88 -14.89 -13.51
N LEU A 422 -11.15 -15.98 -13.27
CA LEU A 422 -11.53 -17.07 -12.36
C LEU A 422 -11.28 -16.62 -10.92
N ALA A 423 -12.14 -16.99 -9.98
CA ALA A 423 -12.04 -16.51 -8.61
C ALA A 423 -12.69 -17.47 -7.61
N GLY A 424 -11.99 -17.73 -6.51
CA GLY A 424 -12.46 -18.65 -5.48
C GLY A 424 -11.92 -18.31 -4.09
N PHE A 425 -12.49 -18.96 -3.08
CA PHE A 425 -12.08 -18.75 -1.69
C PHE A 425 -10.79 -19.49 -1.39
N VAL A 426 -9.97 -18.93 -0.50
CA VAL A 426 -8.80 -19.63 0.02
C VAL A 426 -9.25 -20.59 1.12
N GLU A 427 -8.86 -21.86 1.02
CA GLU A 427 -9.21 -22.87 2.01
C GLU A 427 -8.33 -22.83 3.27
N VAL A 428 -8.77 -23.52 4.32
CA VAL A 428 -8.04 -23.58 5.59
C VAL A 428 -6.71 -24.31 5.38
N GLY A 429 -5.60 -23.60 5.63
CA GLY A 429 -4.25 -24.14 5.49
C GLY A 429 -3.62 -23.90 4.11
N GLU A 430 -4.36 -23.27 3.20
CA GLU A 430 -3.93 -22.99 1.83
C GLU A 430 -3.23 -21.63 1.70
N GLY A 431 -2.19 -21.55 0.87
CA GLY A 431 -1.64 -20.29 0.39
C GLY A 431 -2.48 -19.68 -0.74
N PHE A 432 -2.25 -18.41 -1.10
CA PHE A 432 -2.98 -17.85 -2.24
C PHE A 432 -2.60 -18.53 -3.56
N GLU A 433 -1.33 -18.88 -3.71
CA GLU A 433 -0.79 -19.56 -4.89
C GLU A 433 -1.44 -20.95 -5.05
N ASP A 434 -1.53 -21.71 -3.96
CA ASP A 434 -2.21 -23.01 -3.92
C ASP A 434 -3.69 -22.88 -4.32
N ALA A 435 -4.38 -21.85 -3.80
CA ALA A 435 -5.76 -21.55 -4.18
C ALA A 435 -5.88 -21.24 -5.68
N VAL A 436 -4.93 -20.49 -6.25
CA VAL A 436 -4.88 -20.23 -7.70
C VAL A 436 -4.72 -21.53 -8.48
N PHE A 437 -3.83 -22.42 -8.07
CA PHE A 437 -3.64 -23.72 -8.73
C PHE A 437 -4.89 -24.59 -8.65
N ARG A 438 -5.52 -24.68 -7.46
CA ARG A 438 -6.70 -25.51 -7.21
C ARG A 438 -7.90 -25.02 -8.00
N GLU A 439 -8.31 -23.77 -7.81
CA GLU A 439 -9.53 -23.22 -8.43
C GLU A 439 -9.46 -23.19 -9.96
N VAL A 440 -8.31 -22.85 -10.55
CA VAL A 440 -8.17 -22.88 -12.02
C VAL A 440 -8.24 -24.32 -12.54
N TRP A 441 -7.75 -25.29 -11.77
CA TRP A 441 -7.88 -26.69 -12.14
C TRP A 441 -9.33 -27.20 -11.97
N GLU A 442 -10.00 -26.86 -10.87
CA GLU A 442 -11.37 -27.28 -10.56
C GLU A 442 -12.39 -26.67 -11.52
N GLU A 443 -12.37 -25.35 -11.71
CA GLU A 443 -13.39 -24.62 -12.48
C GLU A 443 -13.29 -24.85 -14.00
N VAL A 444 -12.08 -25.07 -14.53
CA VAL A 444 -11.84 -25.06 -15.99
C VAL A 444 -10.87 -26.13 -16.48
N GLY A 445 -10.32 -26.99 -15.62
CA GLY A 445 -9.44 -28.09 -16.02
C GLY A 445 -8.06 -27.66 -16.52
N VAL A 446 -7.62 -26.43 -16.24
CA VAL A 446 -6.35 -25.88 -16.75
C VAL A 446 -5.27 -25.95 -15.68
N LYS A 447 -4.07 -26.43 -16.05
CA LYS A 447 -2.92 -26.51 -15.14
C LYS A 447 -2.04 -25.27 -15.25
N VAL A 448 -2.04 -24.47 -14.20
CA VAL A 448 -1.16 -23.29 -14.06
C VAL A 448 0.26 -23.71 -13.70
N LYS A 449 1.25 -23.02 -14.25
CA LYS A 449 2.69 -23.25 -14.03
C LYS A 449 3.33 -22.18 -13.17
N GLU A 450 2.89 -20.94 -13.33
CA GLU A 450 3.46 -19.76 -12.65
C GLU A 450 2.32 -18.87 -12.19
N VAL A 451 2.50 -18.23 -11.02
CA VAL A 451 1.53 -17.32 -10.41
C VAL A 451 2.28 -16.07 -9.92
N GLU A 452 1.81 -14.89 -10.30
CA GLU A 452 2.35 -13.59 -9.89
C GLU A 452 1.26 -12.77 -9.20
N TYR A 453 1.52 -12.32 -7.97
CA TYR A 453 0.63 -11.40 -7.25
C TYR A 453 0.67 -9.99 -7.87
N VAL A 454 -0.50 -9.43 -8.18
CA VAL A 454 -0.63 -8.14 -8.85
C VAL A 454 -1.14 -7.04 -7.94
N SER A 455 -2.23 -7.26 -7.21
CA SER A 455 -2.86 -6.26 -6.34
C SER A 455 -3.91 -6.92 -5.46
N SER A 456 -4.49 -6.16 -4.53
CA SER A 456 -5.58 -6.65 -3.68
C SER A 456 -6.70 -5.64 -3.57
N GLN A 457 -7.90 -6.14 -3.33
CA GLN A 457 -9.11 -5.33 -3.21
C GLN A 457 -10.00 -5.87 -2.09
N GLY A 458 -10.21 -5.05 -1.05
CA GLY A 458 -11.29 -5.31 -0.10
C GLY A 458 -12.64 -5.24 -0.79
N TRP A 459 -13.41 -6.33 -0.70
CA TRP A 459 -14.66 -6.54 -1.42
C TRP A 459 -15.79 -6.91 -0.44
N PRO A 460 -16.32 -5.92 0.31
CA PRO A 460 -17.27 -6.14 1.40
C PRO A 460 -18.69 -6.38 0.87
N PHE A 461 -18.86 -7.41 0.04
CA PHE A 461 -20.15 -7.84 -0.50
C PHE A 461 -20.31 -9.37 -0.40
N PRO A 462 -20.40 -9.94 0.82
CA PRO A 462 -20.54 -9.21 2.09
C PRO A 462 -19.22 -8.88 2.81
N GLN A 463 -18.17 -9.70 2.71
CA GLN A 463 -16.96 -9.51 3.52
C GLN A 463 -15.69 -10.17 2.93
N SER A 464 -15.59 -10.27 1.60
CA SER A 464 -14.42 -10.87 0.95
C SER A 464 -13.21 -9.92 0.89
N PHE A 465 -12.01 -10.48 0.86
CA PHE A 465 -10.77 -9.76 0.57
C PHE A 465 -10.05 -10.45 -0.59
N MET A 466 -10.06 -9.81 -1.76
CA MET A 466 -9.52 -10.42 -2.99
C MET A 466 -8.03 -10.16 -3.13
N GLY A 467 -7.24 -11.21 -3.31
CA GLY A 467 -5.88 -11.15 -3.88
C GLY A 467 -5.95 -11.41 -5.39
N GLY A 468 -5.43 -10.48 -6.19
CA GLY A 468 -5.42 -10.55 -7.65
C GLY A 468 -4.09 -11.08 -8.18
N PHE A 469 -4.17 -12.03 -9.11
CA PHE A 469 -3.03 -12.74 -9.66
C PHE A 469 -3.06 -12.76 -11.19
N ILE A 470 -1.87 -12.79 -11.80
CA ILE A 470 -1.70 -13.23 -13.18
C ILE A 470 -1.05 -14.61 -13.12
N ALA A 471 -1.69 -15.57 -13.78
CA ALA A 471 -1.24 -16.95 -13.84
C ALA A 471 -0.81 -17.31 -15.28
N VAL A 472 0.16 -18.20 -15.43
CA VAL A 472 0.62 -18.69 -16.74
C VAL A 472 0.25 -20.16 -16.90
N ALA A 473 -0.43 -20.50 -18.00
CA ALA A 473 -0.76 -21.88 -18.37
C ALA A 473 -0.64 -22.07 -19.88
N ASP A 474 -0.36 -23.29 -20.35
CA ASP A 474 -0.40 -23.56 -21.80
C ASP A 474 -1.84 -23.52 -22.30
N GLU A 475 -2.02 -23.08 -23.55
CA GLU A 475 -3.31 -23.24 -24.22
C GLU A 475 -3.60 -24.73 -24.43
N GLY A 476 -4.77 -25.16 -23.98
CA GLY A 476 -5.19 -26.56 -24.02
C GLY A 476 -6.70 -26.68 -23.87
N PRO A 477 -7.22 -27.92 -23.80
CA PRO A 477 -8.63 -28.16 -23.58
C PRO A 477 -9.11 -27.47 -22.30
N VAL A 478 -10.21 -26.72 -22.42
CA VAL A 478 -10.90 -26.10 -21.29
C VAL A 478 -12.12 -26.97 -20.98
N VAL A 479 -12.27 -27.38 -19.72
CA VAL A 479 -13.37 -28.21 -19.25
C VAL A 479 -14.06 -27.47 -18.11
N PRO A 480 -15.11 -26.67 -18.40
CA PRO A 480 -15.88 -25.98 -17.38
C PRO A 480 -16.48 -26.95 -16.37
N GLN A 481 -16.37 -26.62 -15.08
CA GLN A 481 -17.11 -27.31 -14.03
C GLN A 481 -18.60 -27.02 -14.18
N GLU A 482 -19.39 -28.09 -14.23
CA GLU A 482 -20.85 -28.01 -14.23
C GLU A 482 -21.34 -27.24 -12.99
N ASP A 483 -22.45 -26.50 -13.13
CA ASP A 483 -23.07 -25.63 -12.12
C ASP A 483 -22.33 -24.32 -11.77
N GLU A 484 -21.02 -24.21 -11.98
CA GLU A 484 -20.25 -23.00 -11.63
C GLU A 484 -19.94 -22.11 -12.85
N ILE A 485 -19.52 -22.73 -13.96
CA ILE A 485 -19.08 -22.05 -15.17
C ILE A 485 -19.91 -22.52 -16.37
N LEU A 486 -20.62 -21.59 -17.01
CA LEU A 486 -21.43 -21.87 -18.20
C LEU A 486 -20.56 -21.99 -19.47
N ASP A 487 -19.50 -21.21 -19.55
CA ASP A 487 -18.57 -21.22 -20.67
C ASP A 487 -17.21 -20.66 -20.23
N ALA A 488 -16.12 -21.24 -20.72
CA ALA A 488 -14.77 -20.73 -20.52
C ALA A 488 -13.92 -21.01 -21.76
N ARG A 489 -13.19 -20.01 -22.22
CA ARG A 489 -12.38 -20.11 -23.43
C ARG A 489 -11.24 -19.12 -23.44
N TRP A 490 -10.24 -19.43 -24.26
CA TRP A 490 -9.12 -18.54 -24.55
C TRP A 490 -9.57 -17.43 -25.50
N PHE A 491 -9.33 -16.19 -25.10
CA PHE A 491 -9.64 -14.99 -25.86
C PHE A 491 -8.34 -14.34 -26.37
N PRO A 492 -8.22 -14.10 -27.69
CA PRO A 492 -7.09 -13.37 -28.24
C PRO A 492 -6.99 -11.95 -27.69
N ARG A 493 -5.76 -11.45 -27.59
CA ARG A 493 -5.46 -10.11 -27.06
C ARG A 493 -6.21 -9.00 -27.78
N GLU A 494 -6.34 -9.07 -29.11
CA GLU A 494 -7.09 -8.08 -29.87
C GLU A 494 -8.58 -8.05 -29.51
N GLU A 495 -9.20 -9.21 -29.23
CA GLU A 495 -10.61 -9.28 -28.86
C GLU A 495 -10.85 -8.66 -27.49
N VAL A 496 -9.98 -8.95 -26.52
CA VAL A 496 -10.04 -8.38 -25.18
C VAL A 496 -9.76 -6.87 -25.20
N ALA A 497 -8.82 -6.39 -26.03
CA ALA A 497 -8.57 -4.96 -26.22
C ALA A 497 -9.78 -4.23 -26.82
N LEU A 498 -10.47 -4.85 -27.78
CA LEU A 498 -11.72 -4.34 -28.34
C LEU A 498 -12.84 -4.28 -27.28
N ALA A 499 -13.00 -5.32 -26.47
CA ALA A 499 -13.95 -5.30 -25.35
C ALA A 499 -13.62 -4.19 -24.33
N ALA A 500 -12.34 -4.02 -23.99
CA ALA A 500 -11.87 -3.00 -23.06
C ALA A 500 -12.13 -1.58 -23.55
N SER A 501 -11.92 -1.30 -24.85
CA SER A 501 -12.15 0.01 -25.46
C SER A 501 -13.65 0.34 -25.56
N ARG A 502 -14.51 -0.61 -25.93
CA ARG A 502 -15.98 -0.42 -25.93
C ARG A 502 -16.51 -0.04 -24.56
N MET A 503 -16.05 -0.74 -23.52
CA MET A 503 -16.44 -0.44 -22.14
C MET A 503 -15.95 0.91 -21.64
N SER A 504 -14.88 1.48 -22.22
CA SER A 504 -14.46 2.84 -21.90
C SER A 504 -15.27 3.93 -22.59
N SER A 505 -16.00 3.58 -23.65
CA SER A 505 -16.84 4.50 -24.43
C SER A 505 -18.30 4.56 -23.95
N LEU A 506 -18.73 3.63 -23.07
CA LEU A 506 -20.04 3.68 -22.44
C LEU A 506 -20.08 4.83 -21.42
N SER A 507 -21.04 5.73 -21.60
CA SER A 507 -21.25 6.87 -20.70
C SER A 507 -21.74 6.41 -19.32
N LYS A 508 -21.57 7.26 -18.29
CA LYS A 508 -21.90 6.97 -16.88
C LYS A 508 -23.40 6.66 -16.59
N GLY A 509 -24.25 6.47 -17.59
CA GLY A 509 -25.69 6.22 -17.41
C GLY A 509 -26.18 4.80 -17.78
N ASP A 510 -25.42 4.01 -18.53
CA ASP A 510 -25.97 2.87 -19.28
C ASP A 510 -25.64 1.48 -18.72
N ASN A 511 -25.65 1.31 -17.38
CA ASN A 511 -25.36 0.00 -16.76
C ASN A 511 -26.43 -1.07 -17.05
N GLU A 512 -27.62 -0.71 -17.53
CA GLU A 512 -28.62 -1.69 -18.01
C GLU A 512 -28.17 -2.43 -19.28
N LYS A 513 -27.06 -2.01 -19.92
CA LYS A 513 -26.48 -2.64 -21.11
C LYS A 513 -25.10 -3.25 -20.85
N MET A 514 -24.88 -3.83 -19.67
CA MET A 514 -23.67 -4.60 -19.35
C MET A 514 -23.52 -5.90 -20.17
N GLY A 515 -24.57 -6.33 -20.88
CA GLY A 515 -24.51 -7.45 -21.80
C GLY A 515 -24.01 -7.01 -23.18
N GLY A 516 -22.98 -7.69 -23.69
CA GLY A 516 -22.66 -7.60 -25.11
C GLY A 516 -23.83 -8.10 -25.95
N GLY A 517 -24.03 -7.51 -27.14
CA GLY A 517 -24.90 -8.13 -28.14
C GLY A 517 -24.48 -9.58 -28.39
N GLU A 518 -25.41 -10.43 -28.82
CA GLU A 518 -25.16 -11.86 -29.01
C GLU A 518 -23.85 -12.11 -29.80
N GLY A 519 -22.92 -12.86 -29.20
CA GLY A 519 -21.59 -13.14 -29.78
C GLY A 519 -20.50 -12.10 -29.51
N THR A 520 -20.75 -11.05 -28.72
CA THR A 520 -19.73 -10.01 -28.41
C THR A 520 -19.21 -10.13 -26.98
N LEU A 521 -17.90 -10.30 -26.82
CA LEU A 521 -17.22 -10.27 -25.51
C LEU A 521 -17.44 -8.95 -24.77
N SER A 522 -17.96 -9.04 -23.54
CA SER A 522 -17.98 -7.98 -22.53
C SER A 522 -17.07 -8.38 -21.36
N ILE A 523 -16.41 -7.40 -20.73
CA ILE A 523 -15.48 -7.62 -19.61
C ILE A 523 -15.83 -6.71 -18.42
N PRO A 524 -15.36 -7.02 -17.20
CA PRO A 524 -15.70 -6.25 -16.00
C PRO A 524 -15.36 -4.75 -16.11
N PRO A 525 -16.07 -3.89 -15.35
CA PRO A 525 -15.83 -2.45 -15.35
C PRO A 525 -14.55 -2.05 -14.59
N LYS A 526 -14.00 -0.86 -14.92
CA LYS A 526 -12.67 -0.36 -14.49
C LYS A 526 -12.37 -0.27 -12.98
N HIS A 527 -13.36 -0.39 -12.12
CA HIS A 527 -13.19 -0.31 -10.66
C HIS A 527 -13.08 -1.69 -9.99
N THR A 528 -13.17 -2.76 -10.76
CA THR A 528 -13.04 -4.15 -10.28
C THR A 528 -11.59 -4.61 -10.43
N ILE A 529 -11.12 -5.43 -9.48
CA ILE A 529 -9.80 -6.05 -9.58
C ILE A 529 -9.66 -6.94 -10.83
N ALA A 530 -10.74 -7.61 -11.28
CA ALA A 530 -10.74 -8.36 -12.54
C ALA A 530 -10.35 -7.48 -13.73
N ARG A 531 -10.95 -6.28 -13.83
CA ARG A 531 -10.60 -5.32 -14.88
C ARG A 531 -9.20 -4.75 -14.73
N GLU A 532 -8.73 -4.56 -13.50
CA GLU A 532 -7.35 -4.14 -13.23
C GLU A 532 -6.33 -5.18 -13.73
N LEU A 533 -6.57 -6.47 -13.50
CA LEU A 533 -5.74 -7.57 -14.01
C LEU A 533 -5.73 -7.58 -15.55
N ILE A 534 -6.90 -7.47 -16.17
CA ILE A 534 -7.03 -7.41 -17.64
C ILE A 534 -6.30 -6.20 -18.21
N ASP A 535 -6.50 -5.00 -17.64
CA ASP A 535 -5.84 -3.78 -18.09
C ASP A 535 -4.32 -3.89 -17.90
N LYS A 536 -3.83 -4.47 -16.78
CA LYS A 536 -2.39 -4.72 -16.58
C LYS A 536 -1.84 -5.66 -17.64
N TRP A 537 -2.54 -6.75 -17.95
CA TRP A 537 -2.13 -7.67 -19.01
C TRP A 537 -2.14 -7.01 -20.39
N LEU A 538 -3.15 -6.19 -20.72
CA LEU A 538 -3.28 -5.45 -21.98
C LEU A 538 -2.22 -4.36 -22.18
N LEU A 539 -1.72 -3.75 -21.10
CA LEU A 539 -0.63 -2.78 -21.18
C LEU A 539 0.73 -3.42 -21.48
N GLY A 540 0.81 -4.75 -21.35
CA GLY A 540 2.09 -5.45 -21.37
C GLY A 540 2.79 -5.30 -20.02
N PRO A 541 3.94 -5.97 -19.85
CA PRO A 541 4.66 -5.86 -18.60
C PRO A 541 5.24 -4.45 -18.37
#